data_AF-A0A3D1QF05-F1
#
_entry.id   AF-A0A3D1QF05-F1
#
_cell.length_a   1.000
_cell.length_b   1.000
_cell.length_c   1.000
_cell.angle_alpha   90.00
_cell.angle_beta   90.00
_cell.angle_gamma   90.00
#
_symmetry.space_group_name_H-M   'P 1'
#
loop_
_entity.id
_entity.type
_entity.pdbx_description
1 polymer ?
#
loop_
_entity_poly.entity_id
_entity_poly.type
_entity_poly.pdbx_seq_one_letter_code
_entity_poly.pdbx_strand_id
1 'polypeptide(L)' 'ENYASLRKQLILEGHDFVSETDTEVIAHLVEKYYHHSLEAAVRQTLAVVHGSFALAAIHQ' A
#
# COMPACT_ATOMS: atom_id res chain seq x y z
N GLU A 1 7.94 6.26 -10.76
CA GLU A 1 7.32 5.70 -9.52
C GLU A 1 6.08 6.51 -9.19
N ASN A 2 5.03 5.93 -8.58
CA ASN A 2 3.74 6.61 -8.39
C ASN A 2 3.28 6.76 -6.91
N TYR A 3 4.16 6.53 -5.94
CA TYR A 3 3.85 6.61 -4.50
C TYR A 3 3.24 7.95 -4.07
N ALA A 4 3.75 9.08 -4.55
CA ALA A 4 3.22 10.40 -4.21
C ALA A 4 1.75 10.59 -4.66
N SER A 5 1.36 10.00 -5.79
CA SER A 5 -0.03 10.02 -6.26
C SER A 5 -0.92 9.11 -5.41
N LEU A 6 -0.44 7.90 -5.12
CA LEU A 6 -1.16 6.92 -4.30
C LEU A 6 -1.37 7.44 -2.87
N ARG A 7 -0.35 8.08 -2.28
CA ARG A 7 -0.46 8.74 -0.97
C ARG A 7 -1.56 9.80 -0.96
N LYS A 8 -1.58 10.70 -1.96
CA LYS A 8 -2.62 11.73 -2.06
C LYS A 8 -4.01 11.11 -2.15
N GLN A 9 -4.16 10.03 -2.92
CA GLN A 9 -5.42 9.31 -3.02
C GLN A 9 -5.84 8.70 -1.67
N LEU A 10 -4.94 8.02 -0.98
CA LEU A 10 -5.22 7.41 0.33
C LEU A 10 -5.58 8.45 1.40
N ILE A 11 -4.92 9.61 1.40
CA ILE A 11 -5.30 10.73 2.28
C ILE A 11 -6.73 11.19 1.98
N LEU A 12 -7.13 11.28 0.72
CA LEU A 12 -8.50 11.64 0.34
C LEU A 12 -9.53 10.57 0.73
N GLU A 13 -9.10 9.31 0.81
CA GLU A 13 -9.92 8.18 1.27
C GLU A 13 -9.97 8.08 2.81
N GLY A 14 -9.21 8.93 3.53
CA GLY A 14 -9.25 9.03 4.99
C GLY A 14 -8.15 8.26 5.73
N HIS A 15 -7.10 7.80 5.04
CA HIS A 15 -5.96 7.15 5.69
C HIS A 15 -5.04 8.19 6.35
N ASP A 16 -4.70 7.95 7.62
CA ASP A 16 -3.76 8.77 8.38
C ASP A 16 -2.32 8.26 8.20
N PHE A 17 -1.46 9.10 7.62
CA PHE A 17 -0.04 8.81 7.46
C PHE A 17 0.78 9.45 8.58
N VAL A 18 1.72 8.68 9.13
CA VAL A 18 2.64 9.12 10.19
C VAL A 18 4.09 9.25 9.72
N SER A 19 4.42 8.75 8.53
CA SER A 19 5.73 8.93 7.88
C SER A 19 5.57 9.46 6.47
N GLU A 20 6.68 9.74 5.77
CA GLU A 20 6.69 10.11 4.35
C GLU A 20 7.27 9.00 3.47
N THR A 21 7.34 7.76 3.98
CA THR A 21 8.03 6.66 3.30
C THR A 21 7.14 5.93 2.29
N ASP A 22 7.74 5.41 1.22
CA ASP A 22 7.06 4.58 0.23
C ASP A 22 6.51 3.28 0.84
N THR A 23 7.20 2.75 1.86
CA THR A 23 6.78 1.55 2.59
C THR A 23 5.43 1.74 3.28
N GLU A 24 5.16 2.93 3.84
CA GLU A 24 3.87 3.22 4.47
C GLU A 24 2.74 3.33 3.45
N VAL A 25 3.02 3.87 2.25
CA VAL A 25 2.06 3.87 1.13
C VAL A 25 1.68 2.44 0.77
N ILE A 26 2.66 1.53 0.70
CA ILE A 26 2.42 0.10 0.46
C ILE A 26 1.58 -0.50 1.59
N ALA A 27 1.87 -0.19 2.85
CA ALA A 27 1.12 -0.71 3.99
C ALA A 27 -0.37 -0.30 3.95
N HIS A 28 -0.66 0.97 3.67
CA HIS A 28 -2.05 1.43 3.52
C HIS A 28 -2.77 0.86 2.30
N LEU A 29 -2.04 0.61 1.20
CA LEU A 29 -2.65 -0.09 0.05
C LEU A 29 -2.99 -1.54 0.40
N VAL A 30 -2.09 -2.24 1.10
CA VAL A 30 -2.36 -3.61 1.55
C VAL A 30 -3.54 -3.62 2.52
N GLU A 31 -3.59 -2.69 3.48
CA GLU A 31 -4.73 -2.48 4.38
C GLU A 31 -6.04 -2.28 3.61
N LYS A 32 -6.05 -1.35 2.64
CA LYS A 32 -7.21 -1.03 1.81
C LYS A 32 -7.76 -2.24 1.06
N TYR A 33 -6.90 -3.10 0.52
CA TYR A 33 -7.31 -4.30 -0.21
C TYR A 33 -7.48 -5.54 0.67
N TYR A 34 -7.28 -5.42 1.99
CA TYR A 34 -7.33 -6.56 2.88
C TYR A 34 -8.76 -7.03 3.14
N HIS A 35 -9.08 -8.18 2.58
CA HIS A 35 -10.34 -8.90 2.80
C HIS A 35 -10.06 -10.37 3.12
N HIS A 36 -9.63 -10.64 4.36
CA HIS A 36 -9.32 -11.98 4.89
C HIS A 36 -8.21 -12.76 4.13
N SER A 37 -7.48 -12.12 3.22
CA SER A 37 -6.36 -12.73 2.50
C SER A 37 -5.25 -11.70 2.29
N LEU A 38 -4.14 -11.88 3.02
CA LEU A 38 -2.95 -11.05 2.83
C LEU A 38 -2.40 -11.20 1.41
N GLU A 39 -2.35 -12.42 0.88
CA GLU A 39 -1.82 -12.66 -0.47
C GLU A 39 -2.64 -11.89 -1.52
N ALA A 40 -3.97 -11.95 -1.45
CA ALA A 40 -4.83 -11.24 -2.39
C ALA A 40 -4.67 -9.72 -2.26
N ALA A 41 -4.55 -9.20 -1.03
CA ALA A 41 -4.34 -7.79 -0.78
C ALA A 41 -3.00 -7.30 -1.35
N VAL A 42 -1.92 -8.04 -1.08
CA VAL A 42 -0.59 -7.75 -1.63
C VAL A 42 -0.63 -7.79 -3.16
N ARG A 43 -1.25 -8.80 -3.78
CA ARG A 43 -1.38 -8.87 -5.24
C ARG A 43 -2.08 -7.64 -5.83
N GLN A 44 -3.14 -7.14 -5.18
CA GLN A 44 -3.84 -5.93 -5.62
C GLN A 44 -2.98 -4.67 -5.44
N THR A 45 -2.25 -4.55 -4.32
CA THR A 45 -1.28 -3.47 -4.11
C THR A 45 -0.22 -3.45 -5.20
N LEU A 46 0.35 -4.61 -5.52
CA LEU A 46 1.38 -4.72 -6.55
C LEU A 46 0.87 -4.39 -7.96
N ALA A 47 -0.43 -4.52 -8.23
CA ALA A 47 -1.02 -4.16 -9.51
C ALA A 47 -1.12 -2.63 -9.74
N VAL A 48 -1.08 -1.82 -8.68
CA VAL A 48 -1.20 -0.36 -8.76
C VAL A 48 0.10 0.39 -8.47
N VAL A 49 1.10 -0.26 -7.86
CA VAL A 49 2.41 0.34 -7.58
C VAL A 49 3.33 0.21 -8.79
N HIS A 50 3.90 1.33 -9.23
CA HIS A 50 4.88 1.39 -10.31
C HIS A 50 6.26 1.73 -9.77
N GLY A 51 7.27 0.92 -10.07
CA GLY A 51 8.64 1.13 -9.64
C GLY A 51 9.39 -0.17 -9.42
N SER A 52 10.57 -0.06 -8.83
CA SER A 52 11.37 -1.20 -8.39
C SER A 52 11.28 -1.32 -6.89
N PHE A 53 10.92 -2.50 -6.39
CA PHE A 53 10.80 -2.76 -4.95
C PHE A 53 11.03 -4.24 -4.64
N ALA A 54 11.43 -4.51 -3.41
CA ALA A 54 11.40 -5.83 -2.80
C ALA A 54 10.60 -5.73 -1.49
N LEU A 55 9.57 -6.55 -1.34
CA LEU A 55 8.64 -6.50 -0.22
C LEU A 55 8.54 -7.86 0.45
N ALA A 56 8.58 -7.86 1.79
CA ALA A 56 8.17 -8.99 2.62
C ALA A 56 7.00 -8.53 3.50
N ALA A 57 5.89 -9.27 3.47
CA ALA A 57 4.70 -9.01 4.28
C ALA A 57 4.43 -10.21 5.20
N ILE A 58 4.15 -9.93 6.47
CA ILE A 58 3.88 -10.94 7.50
C ILE A 58 2.61 -10.52 8.25
N HIS A 59 1.71 -11.47 8.49
CA HIS A 59 0.46 -11.27 9.21
C HIS A 59 0.20 -12.49 10.10
N GLN A 60 -0.42 -12.29 11.25
CA GLN A 60 -0.75 -13.34 12.24
C GLN A 60 -2.25 -13.47 12.41
#